data_AF-A0A401RHV0-F1
#
_entry.id   AF-A0A401RHV0-F1
#
_cell.length_a   1.000
_cell.length_b   1.000
_cell.length_c   1.000
_cell.angle_alpha   90.00
_cell.angle_beta   90.00
_cell.angle_gamma   90.00
#
_symmetry.space_group_name_H-M   'P 1'
#
loop_
_entity.id
_entity.type
_entity.pdbx_description
1 polymer ?
#
loop_
_entity_poly.entity_id
_entity_poly.type
_entity_poly.pdbx_seq_one_letter_code
_entity_poly.pdbx_strand_id
1 'polypeptide(L)'
;MDCCGIADHHVGNGVCGCCGALRPRYKRLVDNIFPEDAEDGLVKANMEKLTFYALSAPEKLDRIGAYLAERLSRDVARHRYGYVCIAMEALDQLLMACHCQSINLFVESFLKMVAKLLESDKAALQILGTNSFIKFANIEEDTPSYHRSYDFFVSRFSEMCHSGHDDVTDRTKIRMAGIKGLQGVVRKTVNDELQANIWEPQHMDKIVPSLLFNLQQAEETESRSPSPLQATEKEKESPAAVAEGCLRELLGRAAYGNIKNAIKPVLMHLDNHSLWEPKLFAVRCFKIIMYSVQSQHSHLVIQQLVGHLDANSKSVAKVRTGIVDVLSESAVIAAGGSVGPTVLEVFNTLLRHLRLSIDYELTGKYDSTTNVSNQIIKEHEERIFQEAVIKTIGK
;
A
#
# COMPACT_ATOMS: atom_id res chain seq x y z
N MET A 1 16.12 -13.71 -58.75
CA MET A 1 14.86 -14.48 -58.66
C MET A 1 14.20 -14.10 -57.35
N ASP A 2 13.90 -12.81 -57.16
CA ASP A 2 12.78 -12.04 -57.76
C ASP A 2 11.44 -12.57 -57.22
N CYS A 3 10.50 -11.81 -56.67
CA CYS A 3 10.27 -10.36 -56.71
C CYS A 3 9.37 -9.92 -55.54
N CYS A 4 9.47 -8.63 -55.25
CA CYS A 4 8.62 -7.78 -54.40
C CYS A 4 7.12 -7.81 -54.77
N GLY A 5 6.25 -7.45 -53.82
CA GLY A 5 4.84 -7.08 -54.05
C GLY A 5 4.21 -6.39 -52.85
N ILE A 6 4.14 -5.06 -52.90
CA ILE A 6 3.54 -4.13 -51.93
C ILE A 6 2.09 -3.79 -52.34
N ALA A 7 1.28 -3.33 -51.37
CA ALA A 7 0.00 -2.58 -51.48
C ALA A 7 -1.27 -3.44 -51.71
N ASP A 8 -2.48 -3.11 -51.25
CA ASP A 8 -3.06 -2.12 -50.34
C ASP A 8 -4.54 -2.50 -50.10
N HIS A 9 -5.18 -1.86 -49.13
CA HIS A 9 -6.61 -1.90 -48.78
C HIS A 9 -7.63 -2.15 -49.90
N HIS A 10 -8.61 -3.04 -49.64
CA HIS A 10 -10.02 -2.75 -49.92
C HIS A 10 -11.02 -3.50 -49.03
N VAL A 11 -12.02 -2.74 -48.58
CA VAL A 11 -13.20 -3.13 -47.79
C VAL A 11 -14.07 -4.09 -48.61
N GLY A 12 -14.49 -5.19 -47.99
CA GLY A 12 -15.42 -6.16 -48.58
C GLY A 12 -16.26 -6.81 -47.50
N ASN A 13 -17.47 -6.28 -47.33
CA ASN A 13 -18.55 -6.83 -46.52
C ASN A 13 -18.92 -8.23 -47.07
N GLY A 14 -18.76 -9.29 -46.28
CA GLY A 14 -19.15 -10.64 -46.68
C GLY A 14 -18.33 -11.73 -46.00
N VAL A 15 -18.65 -12.06 -44.74
CA VAL A 15 -18.06 -13.24 -44.08
C VAL A 15 -19.11 -14.35 -43.96
N CYS A 16 -18.86 -15.39 -44.75
CA CYS A 16 -19.46 -16.71 -44.77
C CYS A 16 -19.68 -17.32 -43.35
N GLY A 17 -20.91 -17.75 -43.08
CA GLY A 17 -21.41 -18.28 -41.80
C GLY A 17 -21.03 -19.73 -41.46
N CYS A 18 -19.85 -20.22 -41.86
CA CYS A 18 -19.42 -21.60 -41.58
C CYS A 18 -18.26 -21.72 -40.57
N CYS A 19 -17.75 -20.63 -40.01
CA CYS A 19 -16.63 -20.67 -39.05
C CYS A 19 -17.07 -20.80 -37.57
N GLY A 20 -18.36 -20.72 -37.26
CA GLY A 20 -18.88 -20.87 -35.89
C GLY A 20 -18.74 -22.30 -35.34
N ALA A 21 -18.90 -23.31 -36.20
CA ALA A 21 -18.94 -24.72 -35.81
C ALA A 21 -17.55 -25.35 -35.51
N LEU A 22 -16.46 -24.68 -35.91
CA LEU A 22 -15.08 -25.13 -35.67
C LEU A 22 -14.41 -24.46 -34.45
N ARG A 23 -15.05 -23.45 -33.85
CA ARG A 23 -14.51 -22.80 -32.64
C ARG A 23 -14.60 -23.72 -31.42
N PRO A 24 -13.57 -23.84 -30.59
CA PRO A 24 -13.65 -24.60 -29.34
C PRO A 24 -14.85 -24.18 -28.47
N ARG A 25 -15.52 -25.15 -27.82
CA ARG A 25 -16.74 -24.92 -27.03
C ARG A 25 -16.57 -23.82 -25.97
N TYR A 26 -15.44 -23.81 -25.26
CA TYR A 26 -15.15 -22.81 -24.23
C TYR A 26 -15.12 -21.37 -24.79
N LYS A 27 -14.59 -21.15 -26.01
CA LYS A 27 -14.57 -19.82 -26.64
C LYS A 27 -15.98 -19.33 -26.95
N ARG A 28 -16.86 -20.22 -27.42
CA ARG A 28 -18.27 -19.85 -27.69
C ARG A 28 -19.01 -19.48 -26.40
N LEU A 29 -18.79 -20.23 -25.32
CA LEU A 29 -19.38 -19.91 -24.02
C LEU A 29 -18.92 -18.55 -23.51
N VAL A 30 -17.62 -18.23 -23.66
CA VAL A 30 -17.09 -16.90 -23.35
C VAL A 30 -17.63 -15.84 -24.30
N ASP A 31 -17.76 -16.08 -25.59
CA ASP A 31 -18.31 -15.08 -26.52
C ASP A 31 -19.78 -14.75 -26.18
N ASN A 32 -20.56 -15.74 -25.74
CA ASN A 32 -21.97 -15.58 -25.42
C ASN A 32 -22.26 -14.79 -24.13
N ILE A 33 -21.27 -14.56 -23.27
CA ILE A 33 -21.46 -13.71 -22.08
C ILE A 33 -21.42 -12.22 -22.41
N PHE A 34 -20.91 -11.85 -23.59
CA PHE A 34 -20.85 -10.47 -24.05
C PHE A 34 -22.09 -10.14 -24.89
N PRO A 35 -22.88 -9.12 -24.52
CA PRO A 35 -24.00 -8.63 -25.31
C PRO A 35 -23.53 -7.90 -26.58
N GLU A 36 -24.47 -7.61 -27.48
CA GLU A 36 -24.21 -6.73 -28.64
C GLU A 36 -23.90 -5.30 -28.17
N ASP A 37 -24.70 -4.78 -27.23
CA ASP A 37 -24.50 -3.46 -26.61
C ASP A 37 -23.87 -3.57 -25.22
N ALA A 38 -22.78 -2.85 -24.98
CA ALA A 38 -22.02 -2.97 -23.74
C ALA A 38 -22.78 -2.46 -22.49
N GLU A 39 -23.81 -1.64 -22.67
CA GLU A 39 -24.67 -1.12 -21.60
C GLU A 39 -25.60 -2.20 -21.00
N ASP A 40 -25.88 -3.28 -21.76
CA ASP A 40 -26.71 -4.39 -21.28
C ASP A 40 -26.01 -5.21 -20.18
N GLY A 41 -24.70 -5.02 -20.02
CA GLY A 41 -23.89 -5.67 -18.99
C GLY A 41 -23.72 -7.19 -19.21
N LEU A 42 -23.21 -7.87 -18.19
CA LEU A 42 -22.91 -9.29 -18.26
C LEU A 42 -24.19 -10.13 -18.36
N VAL A 43 -24.29 -10.98 -19.39
CA VAL A 43 -25.45 -11.87 -19.61
C VAL A 43 -25.45 -13.01 -18.59
N LYS A 44 -26.16 -12.81 -17.46
CA LYS A 44 -26.17 -13.71 -16.29
C LYS A 44 -26.44 -15.19 -16.63
N ALA A 45 -27.45 -15.47 -17.44
CA ALA A 45 -27.80 -16.85 -17.81
C ALA A 45 -26.68 -17.57 -18.60
N ASN A 46 -25.89 -16.83 -19.39
CA ASN A 46 -24.74 -17.39 -20.10
C ASN A 46 -23.52 -17.49 -19.19
N MET A 47 -23.40 -16.59 -18.23
CA MET A 47 -22.36 -16.65 -17.20
C MET A 47 -22.52 -17.88 -16.31
N GLU A 48 -23.74 -18.20 -15.85
CA GLU A 48 -24.02 -19.42 -15.08
C GLU A 48 -23.61 -20.70 -15.84
N LYS A 49 -23.89 -20.75 -17.16
CA LYS A 49 -23.46 -21.86 -18.02
C LYS A 49 -21.95 -21.94 -18.13
N LEU A 50 -21.26 -20.81 -18.22
CA LEU A 50 -19.80 -20.74 -18.26
C LEU A 50 -19.20 -21.20 -16.93
N THR A 51 -19.74 -20.75 -15.80
CA THR A 51 -19.34 -21.17 -14.46
C THR A 51 -19.54 -22.66 -14.27
N PHE A 52 -20.71 -23.21 -14.63
CA PHE A 52 -20.96 -24.64 -14.56
C PHE A 52 -19.98 -25.45 -15.42
N TYR A 53 -19.68 -24.96 -16.62
CA TYR A 53 -18.70 -25.59 -17.50
C TYR A 53 -17.29 -25.56 -16.90
N ALA A 54 -16.88 -24.43 -16.32
CA ALA A 54 -15.58 -24.29 -15.66
C ALA A 54 -15.44 -25.22 -14.44
N LEU A 55 -16.49 -25.36 -13.63
CA LEU A 55 -16.53 -26.28 -12.50
C LEU A 55 -16.50 -27.75 -12.93
N SER A 56 -17.15 -28.08 -14.05
CA SER A 56 -17.20 -29.44 -14.59
C SER A 56 -15.89 -29.86 -15.28
N ALA A 57 -15.09 -28.89 -15.75
CA ALA A 57 -13.84 -29.12 -16.48
C ALA A 57 -12.75 -28.13 -16.04
N PRO A 58 -12.13 -28.34 -14.86
CA PRO A 58 -11.13 -27.43 -14.29
C PRO A 58 -9.91 -27.21 -15.20
N GLU A 59 -9.55 -28.18 -16.04
CA GLU A 59 -8.45 -28.09 -17.01
C GLU A 59 -8.76 -27.20 -18.24
N LYS A 60 -9.96 -26.60 -18.28
CA LYS A 60 -10.33 -25.56 -19.26
C LYS A 60 -10.33 -24.17 -18.65
N LEU A 61 -10.31 -24.06 -17.32
CA LEU A 61 -10.37 -22.79 -16.62
C LEU A 61 -9.18 -21.90 -16.99
N ASP A 62 -7.98 -22.49 -17.10
CA ASP A 62 -6.76 -21.85 -17.61
C ASP A 62 -6.98 -21.21 -19.00
N ARG A 63 -7.58 -21.95 -19.94
CA ARG A 63 -7.84 -21.48 -21.32
C ARG A 63 -8.93 -20.44 -21.38
N ILE A 64 -9.92 -20.52 -20.50
CA ILE A 64 -10.97 -19.50 -20.34
C ILE A 64 -10.34 -18.20 -19.85
N GLY A 65 -9.52 -18.26 -18.79
CA GLY A 65 -8.79 -17.11 -18.24
C GLY A 65 -7.89 -16.46 -19.28
N ALA A 66 -7.07 -17.24 -19.98
CA ALA A 66 -6.18 -16.72 -21.03
C ALA A 66 -6.95 -16.03 -22.18
N TYR A 67 -8.08 -16.60 -22.58
CA TYR A 67 -8.90 -16.02 -23.65
C TYR A 67 -9.59 -14.71 -23.21
N LEU A 68 -10.08 -14.65 -21.97
CA LEU A 68 -10.60 -13.42 -21.37
C LEU A 68 -9.52 -12.34 -21.27
N ALA A 69 -8.29 -12.71 -20.90
CA ALA A 69 -7.16 -11.79 -20.81
C ALA A 69 -6.77 -11.20 -22.16
N GLU A 70 -6.71 -12.03 -23.20
CA GLU A 70 -6.46 -11.58 -24.58
C GLU A 70 -7.58 -10.64 -25.05
N ARG A 71 -8.84 -10.97 -24.77
CA ARG A 71 -9.99 -10.15 -25.15
C ARG A 71 -9.98 -8.80 -24.44
N LEU A 72 -9.81 -8.77 -23.12
CA LEU A 72 -9.71 -7.54 -22.34
C LEU A 72 -8.57 -6.65 -22.85
N SER A 73 -7.40 -7.23 -23.12
CA SER A 73 -6.26 -6.48 -23.65
C SER A 73 -6.59 -5.79 -24.98
N ARG A 74 -7.30 -6.49 -25.88
CA ARG A 74 -7.79 -5.88 -27.14
C ARG A 74 -8.83 -4.79 -26.91
N ASP A 75 -9.74 -4.98 -25.95
CA ASP A 75 -10.82 -4.02 -25.68
C ASP A 75 -10.31 -2.75 -24.99
N VAL A 76 -9.29 -2.87 -24.12
CA VAL A 76 -8.55 -1.74 -23.57
C VAL A 76 -7.87 -0.96 -24.71
N ALA A 77 -7.17 -1.65 -25.62
CA ALA A 77 -6.48 -1.02 -26.75
C ALA A 77 -7.45 -0.34 -27.75
N ARG A 78 -8.69 -0.82 -27.85
CA ARG A 78 -9.75 -0.25 -28.70
C ARG A 78 -10.65 0.75 -27.98
N HIS A 79 -10.33 1.10 -26.73
CA HIS A 79 -11.11 2.02 -25.91
C HIS A 79 -12.58 1.58 -25.68
N ARG A 80 -12.86 0.28 -25.70
CA ARG A 80 -14.22 -0.27 -25.50
C ARG A 80 -14.46 -0.68 -24.04
N TYR A 81 -14.55 0.31 -23.16
CA TYR A 81 -14.51 0.09 -21.71
C TYR A 81 -15.71 -0.66 -21.13
N GLY A 82 -16.89 -0.56 -21.74
CA GLY A 82 -18.05 -1.36 -21.29
C GLY A 82 -17.77 -2.87 -21.36
N TYR A 83 -17.15 -3.35 -22.44
CA TYR A 83 -16.76 -4.76 -22.53
C TYR A 83 -15.59 -5.12 -21.60
N VAL A 84 -14.73 -4.16 -21.25
CA VAL A 84 -13.69 -4.36 -20.24
C VAL A 84 -14.32 -4.60 -18.87
N CYS A 85 -15.35 -3.84 -18.50
CA CYS A 85 -16.11 -4.05 -17.27
C CYS A 85 -16.74 -5.45 -17.24
N ILE A 86 -17.39 -5.86 -18.34
CA ILE A 86 -18.02 -7.19 -18.47
C ILE A 86 -16.97 -8.31 -18.34
N ALA A 87 -15.81 -8.16 -18.97
CA ALA A 87 -14.73 -9.14 -18.89
C ALA A 87 -14.19 -9.30 -17.45
N MET A 88 -14.02 -8.19 -16.72
CA MET A 88 -13.61 -8.23 -15.31
C MET A 88 -14.69 -8.83 -14.41
N GLU A 89 -15.96 -8.48 -14.62
CA GLU A 89 -17.06 -9.03 -13.82
C GLU A 89 -17.19 -10.55 -14.01
N ALA A 90 -17.09 -11.03 -15.25
CA ALA A 90 -17.10 -12.46 -15.54
C ALA A 90 -15.93 -13.19 -14.86
N LEU A 91 -14.75 -12.57 -14.87
CA LEU A 91 -13.55 -13.12 -14.27
C LEU A 91 -13.64 -13.17 -12.74
N ASP A 92 -14.16 -12.11 -12.10
CA ASP A 92 -14.44 -12.07 -10.67
C ASP A 92 -15.42 -13.20 -10.28
N GLN A 93 -16.48 -13.41 -11.07
CA GLN A 93 -17.45 -14.48 -10.79
C GLN A 93 -16.83 -15.88 -10.93
N LEU A 94 -15.99 -16.11 -11.94
CA LEU A 94 -15.26 -17.37 -12.08
C LEU A 94 -14.30 -17.61 -10.93
N LEU A 95 -13.57 -16.56 -10.52
CA LEU A 95 -12.64 -16.60 -9.40
C LEU A 95 -13.35 -16.93 -8.07
N MET A 96 -14.52 -16.34 -7.83
CA MET A 96 -15.33 -16.59 -6.63
C MET A 96 -16.06 -17.94 -6.65
N ALA A 97 -16.32 -18.51 -7.83
CA ALA A 97 -17.03 -19.79 -7.93
C ALA A 97 -16.09 -21.00 -7.89
N CYS A 98 -14.86 -20.83 -8.39
CA CYS A 98 -13.88 -21.92 -8.50
C CYS A 98 -12.85 -21.82 -7.36
N HIS A 99 -12.89 -22.74 -6.38
CA HIS A 99 -11.96 -22.77 -5.24
C HIS A 99 -11.00 -23.99 -5.24
N CYS A 100 -10.67 -24.53 -6.42
CA CYS A 100 -9.89 -25.78 -6.51
C CYS A 100 -8.37 -25.54 -6.63
N GLN A 101 -7.57 -26.54 -6.22
CA GLN A 101 -6.09 -26.58 -6.26
C GLN A 101 -5.48 -26.31 -7.65
N SER A 102 -6.27 -26.38 -8.73
CA SER A 102 -5.87 -26.13 -10.12
C SER A 102 -5.96 -24.67 -10.59
N ILE A 103 -6.27 -23.72 -9.70
CA ILE A 103 -6.54 -22.32 -10.08
C ILE A 103 -5.29 -21.47 -10.41
N ASN A 104 -4.06 -21.95 -10.13
CA ASN A 104 -2.87 -21.10 -10.20
C ASN A 104 -2.64 -20.41 -11.57
N LEU A 105 -2.83 -21.12 -12.68
CA LEU A 105 -2.69 -20.54 -14.04
C LEU A 105 -3.84 -19.58 -14.39
N PHE A 106 -5.03 -19.83 -13.84
CA PHE A 106 -6.16 -18.92 -13.98
C PHE A 106 -5.91 -17.62 -13.19
N VAL A 107 -5.40 -17.73 -11.96
CA VAL A 107 -4.98 -16.57 -11.15
C VAL A 107 -3.90 -15.77 -11.88
N GLU A 108 -2.95 -16.43 -12.54
CA GLU A 108 -1.95 -15.72 -13.36
C GLU A 108 -2.59 -14.90 -14.48
N SER A 109 -3.58 -15.48 -15.18
CA SER A 109 -4.35 -14.76 -16.21
C SER A 109 -5.16 -13.60 -15.61
N PHE A 110 -5.73 -13.80 -14.43
CA PHE A 110 -6.42 -12.77 -13.66
C PHE A 110 -5.50 -11.62 -13.28
N LEU A 111 -4.35 -11.91 -12.69
CA LEU A 111 -3.38 -10.90 -12.29
C LEU A 111 -2.83 -10.14 -13.50
N LYS A 112 -2.65 -10.78 -14.66
CA LYS A 112 -2.30 -10.10 -15.92
C LYS A 112 -3.38 -9.11 -16.36
N MET A 113 -4.66 -9.47 -16.25
CA MET A 113 -5.78 -8.57 -16.56
C MET A 113 -5.82 -7.37 -15.62
N VAL A 114 -5.72 -7.63 -14.31
CA VAL A 114 -5.66 -6.56 -13.28
C VAL A 114 -4.47 -5.64 -13.58
N ALA A 115 -3.28 -6.18 -13.80
CA ALA A 115 -2.10 -5.40 -14.12
C ALA A 115 -2.32 -4.49 -15.33
N LYS A 116 -2.95 -5.02 -16.40
CA LYS A 116 -3.28 -4.24 -17.59
C LYS A 116 -4.22 -3.07 -17.32
N LEU A 117 -5.14 -3.21 -16.38
CA LEU A 117 -6.04 -2.12 -15.97
C LEU A 117 -5.32 -1.07 -15.11
N LEU A 118 -4.42 -1.49 -14.23
CA LEU A 118 -3.65 -0.60 -13.37
C LEU A 118 -2.61 0.23 -14.14
N GLU A 119 -2.09 -0.31 -15.25
CA GLU A 119 -1.21 0.40 -16.21
C GLU A 119 -1.90 1.55 -16.95
N SER A 120 -3.24 1.57 -17.01
CA SER A 120 -3.98 2.63 -17.70
C SER A 120 -3.97 3.92 -16.89
N ASP A 121 -3.91 5.07 -17.56
CA ASP A 121 -4.01 6.40 -16.93
C ASP A 121 -5.45 6.78 -16.50
N LYS A 122 -6.44 5.99 -16.92
CA LYS A 122 -7.86 6.23 -16.57
C LYS A 122 -8.17 5.78 -15.15
N ALA A 123 -8.62 6.72 -14.31
CA ALA A 123 -9.07 6.48 -12.94
C ALA A 123 -10.06 5.31 -12.84
N ALA A 124 -11.07 5.27 -13.70
CA ALA A 124 -12.09 4.22 -13.69
C ALA A 124 -11.52 2.81 -13.89
N LEU A 125 -10.52 2.64 -14.76
CA LEU A 125 -9.88 1.34 -14.99
C LEU A 125 -8.99 0.94 -13.82
N GLN A 126 -8.23 1.88 -13.27
CA GLN A 126 -7.42 1.64 -12.09
C GLN A 126 -8.29 1.18 -10.91
N ILE A 127 -9.41 1.88 -10.67
CA ILE A 127 -10.37 1.52 -9.61
C ILE A 127 -10.99 0.14 -9.87
N LEU A 128 -11.38 -0.16 -11.11
CA LEU A 128 -11.93 -1.48 -11.49
C LEU A 128 -10.92 -2.60 -11.20
N GLY A 129 -9.67 -2.43 -11.66
CA GLY A 129 -8.59 -3.40 -11.43
C GLY A 129 -8.34 -3.61 -9.94
N THR A 130 -8.22 -2.53 -9.17
CA THR A 130 -8.06 -2.61 -7.71
C THR A 130 -9.22 -3.34 -7.05
N ASN A 131 -10.47 -3.02 -7.40
CA ASN A 131 -11.64 -3.66 -6.79
C ASN A 131 -11.65 -5.17 -7.02
N SER A 132 -11.35 -5.62 -8.24
CA SER A 132 -11.18 -7.05 -8.54
C SER A 132 -10.03 -7.66 -7.73
N PHE A 133 -8.88 -6.98 -7.65
CA PHE A 133 -7.75 -7.45 -6.84
C PHE A 133 -8.11 -7.59 -5.35
N ILE A 134 -8.89 -6.68 -4.78
CA ILE A 134 -9.36 -6.78 -3.39
C ILE A 134 -10.27 -7.99 -3.21
N LYS A 135 -11.18 -8.25 -4.15
CA LYS A 135 -12.01 -9.47 -4.10
C LYS A 135 -11.14 -10.72 -4.08
N PHE A 136 -10.15 -10.79 -4.98
CA PHE A 136 -9.15 -11.85 -4.98
C PHE A 136 -8.38 -11.95 -3.65
N ALA A 137 -7.95 -10.82 -3.09
CA ALA A 137 -7.19 -10.74 -1.85
C ALA A 137 -7.96 -11.33 -0.64
N ASN A 138 -9.29 -11.26 -0.65
CA ASN A 138 -10.15 -11.77 0.42
C ASN A 138 -10.51 -13.25 0.28
N ILE A 139 -10.11 -13.92 -0.80
CA ILE A 139 -10.30 -15.37 -0.96
C ILE A 139 -9.20 -16.09 -0.18
N GLU A 140 -9.58 -16.96 0.76
CA GLU A 140 -8.64 -17.84 1.45
C GLU A 140 -8.13 -18.92 0.49
N GLU A 141 -6.82 -19.19 0.51
CA GLU A 141 -6.20 -20.20 -0.35
C GLU A 141 -5.64 -21.33 0.52
N ASP A 142 -6.17 -22.54 0.33
CA ASP A 142 -5.73 -23.72 1.07
C ASP A 142 -4.33 -24.20 0.69
N THR A 143 -3.80 -23.73 -0.44
CA THR A 143 -2.49 -24.13 -0.96
C THR A 143 -1.65 -22.88 -1.25
N PRO A 144 -0.45 -22.74 -0.65
CA PRO A 144 0.48 -21.65 -0.92
C PRO A 144 0.80 -21.55 -2.41
N SER A 145 0.87 -20.33 -2.93
CA SER A 145 1.18 -20.09 -4.35
C SER A 145 2.62 -19.68 -4.55
N TYR A 146 3.48 -20.68 -4.76
CA TYR A 146 4.94 -20.54 -4.86
C TYR A 146 5.46 -19.70 -6.05
N HIS A 147 4.60 -19.30 -6.99
CA HIS A 147 5.02 -18.62 -8.24
C HIS A 147 4.46 -17.20 -8.41
N ARG A 148 3.72 -16.67 -7.44
CA ARG A 148 3.16 -15.32 -7.55
C ARG A 148 4.15 -14.29 -7.01
N SER A 149 4.58 -13.37 -7.87
CA SER A 149 5.25 -12.14 -7.45
C SER A 149 4.23 -11.00 -7.41
N TYR A 150 4.26 -10.23 -6.33
CA TYR A 150 3.47 -9.02 -6.16
C TYR A 150 4.27 -7.73 -6.37
N ASP A 151 5.52 -7.81 -6.85
CA ASP A 151 6.43 -6.65 -6.99
C ASP A 151 5.83 -5.53 -7.85
N PHE A 152 5.22 -5.93 -8.96
CA PHE A 152 4.49 -5.02 -9.85
C PHE A 152 3.34 -4.34 -9.10
N PHE A 153 2.54 -5.12 -8.36
CA PHE A 153 1.38 -4.59 -7.63
C PHE A 153 1.79 -3.67 -6.49
N VAL A 154 2.83 -4.03 -5.72
CA VAL A 154 3.40 -3.16 -4.68
C VAL A 154 3.82 -1.82 -5.31
N SER A 155 4.59 -1.87 -6.39
CA SER A 155 5.07 -0.66 -7.06
C SER A 155 3.92 0.18 -7.60
N ARG A 156 2.97 -0.46 -8.30
CA ARG A 156 1.88 0.25 -8.96
C ARG A 156 0.85 0.82 -7.98
N PHE A 157 0.49 0.07 -6.94
CA PHE A 157 -0.42 0.58 -5.91
C PHE A 157 0.23 1.68 -5.06
N SER A 158 1.54 1.59 -4.78
CA SER A 158 2.30 2.69 -4.17
C SER A 158 2.29 3.95 -5.03
N GLU A 159 2.50 3.85 -6.35
CA GLU A 159 2.39 4.99 -7.26
C GLU A 159 0.98 5.63 -7.22
N MET A 160 -0.07 4.81 -7.20
CA MET A 160 -1.45 5.28 -7.09
C MET A 160 -1.71 6.03 -5.77
N CYS A 161 -1.11 5.61 -4.66
CA CYS A 161 -1.17 6.31 -3.36
C CYS A 161 -0.63 7.75 -3.43
N HIS A 162 0.26 8.03 -4.40
CA HIS A 162 0.85 9.35 -4.64
C HIS A 162 0.22 10.09 -5.83
N SER A 163 -0.93 9.63 -6.34
CA SER A 163 -1.58 10.25 -7.51
C SER A 163 -1.71 11.76 -7.37
N GLY A 164 -1.25 12.47 -8.40
CA GLY A 164 -1.34 13.92 -8.57
C GLY A 164 -2.42 14.35 -9.55
N HIS A 165 -3.44 13.51 -9.80
CA HIS A 165 -4.48 13.77 -10.80
C HIS A 165 -5.15 15.14 -10.61
N ASP A 166 -5.44 15.82 -11.72
CA ASP A 166 -5.94 17.21 -11.73
C ASP A 166 -7.28 17.32 -10.98
N ASP A 167 -8.23 16.46 -11.33
CA ASP A 167 -9.51 16.38 -10.64
C ASP A 167 -9.33 15.81 -9.21
N VAL A 168 -9.80 16.57 -8.21
CA VAL A 168 -9.68 16.25 -6.79
C VAL A 168 -10.44 14.96 -6.44
N THR A 169 -11.59 14.74 -7.06
CA THR A 169 -12.44 13.59 -6.78
C THR A 169 -11.78 12.31 -7.26
N ASP A 170 -11.30 12.31 -8.50
CA ASP A 170 -10.59 11.19 -9.09
C ASP A 170 -9.22 10.97 -8.45
N ARG A 171 -8.50 12.04 -8.09
CA ARG A 171 -7.27 11.94 -7.27
C ARG A 171 -7.54 11.19 -5.97
N THR A 172 -8.59 11.56 -5.25
CA THR A 172 -8.98 10.90 -4.00
C THR A 172 -9.33 9.44 -4.23
N LYS A 173 -10.14 9.12 -5.26
CA LYS A 173 -10.50 7.73 -5.58
C LYS A 173 -9.29 6.89 -5.99
N ILE A 174 -8.37 7.42 -6.80
CA ILE A 174 -7.15 6.71 -7.21
C ILE A 174 -6.28 6.42 -5.99
N ARG A 175 -6.08 7.39 -5.10
CA ARG A 175 -5.31 7.19 -3.87
C ARG A 175 -5.94 6.14 -2.97
N MET A 176 -7.27 6.21 -2.77
CA MET A 176 -8.00 5.17 -2.04
C MET A 176 -7.85 3.80 -2.67
N ALA A 177 -7.91 3.71 -4.00
CA ALA A 177 -7.68 2.46 -4.72
C ALA A 177 -6.23 1.96 -4.53
N GLY A 178 -5.23 2.84 -4.55
CA GLY A 178 -3.84 2.48 -4.24
C GLY A 178 -3.71 1.87 -2.84
N ILE A 179 -4.27 2.53 -1.83
CA ILE A 179 -4.20 2.06 -0.44
C ILE A 179 -4.90 0.71 -0.26
N LYS A 180 -6.12 0.56 -0.79
CA LYS A 180 -6.88 -0.70 -0.70
C LYS A 180 -6.20 -1.83 -1.48
N GLY A 181 -5.53 -1.51 -2.59
CA GLY A 181 -4.68 -2.44 -3.33
C GLY A 181 -3.50 -2.93 -2.50
N LEU A 182 -2.76 -2.00 -1.86
CA LEU A 182 -1.67 -2.34 -0.93
C LEU A 182 -2.17 -3.23 0.22
N GLN A 183 -3.33 -2.88 0.81
CA GLN A 183 -3.96 -3.69 1.85
C GLN A 183 -4.27 -5.12 1.36
N GLY A 184 -4.73 -5.27 0.13
CA GLY A 184 -4.94 -6.57 -0.51
C GLY A 184 -3.65 -7.38 -0.66
N VAL A 185 -2.54 -6.72 -1.04
CA VAL A 185 -1.21 -7.37 -1.13
C VAL A 185 -0.79 -7.86 0.24
N VAL A 186 -0.87 -6.99 1.26
CA VAL A 186 -0.54 -7.32 2.65
C VAL A 186 -1.31 -8.56 3.15
N ARG A 187 -2.61 -8.66 2.83
CA ARG A 187 -3.42 -9.83 3.19
C ARG A 187 -2.92 -11.13 2.54
N LYS A 188 -2.51 -11.07 1.29
CA LYS A 188 -2.05 -12.25 0.53
C LYS A 188 -0.65 -12.71 0.89
N THR A 189 0.23 -11.79 1.31
CA THR A 189 1.66 -12.10 1.46
C THR A 189 2.12 -12.31 2.88
N VAL A 190 1.48 -11.70 3.89
CA VAL A 190 2.05 -11.69 5.25
C VAL A 190 1.96 -13.04 5.97
N ASN A 191 1.00 -13.88 5.62
CA ASN A 191 0.83 -15.21 6.25
C ASN A 191 1.51 -16.35 5.47
N ASP A 192 2.21 -16.06 4.37
CA ASP A 192 2.82 -17.08 3.52
C ASP A 192 4.34 -17.09 3.71
N GLU A 193 4.82 -18.01 4.56
CA GLU A 193 6.25 -18.20 4.84
C GLU A 193 7.08 -18.64 3.61
N LEU A 194 6.41 -19.01 2.51
CA LEU A 194 7.03 -19.59 1.32
C LEU A 194 7.02 -18.63 0.11
N GLN A 195 6.43 -17.44 0.23
CA GLN A 195 6.41 -16.40 -0.81
C GLN A 195 7.53 -15.37 -0.67
N ALA A 196 7.70 -14.55 -1.72
CA ALA A 196 8.55 -13.35 -1.67
C ALA A 196 8.19 -12.54 -0.43
N ASN A 197 9.19 -12.30 0.42
CA ASN A 197 8.96 -11.75 1.73
C ASN A 197 8.57 -10.27 1.59
N ILE A 198 7.27 -9.97 1.79
CA ILE A 198 6.74 -8.61 1.77
C ILE A 198 7.49 -7.67 2.72
N TRP A 199 8.12 -8.22 3.76
CA TRP A 199 8.92 -7.49 4.73
C TRP A 199 10.32 -7.13 4.24
N GLU A 200 10.70 -7.50 3.02
CA GLU A 200 11.97 -7.06 2.44
C GLU A 200 11.98 -5.53 2.25
N PRO A 201 13.15 -4.88 2.44
CA PRO A 201 13.27 -3.43 2.29
C PRO A 201 12.72 -2.92 0.96
N GLN A 202 12.97 -3.63 -0.15
CA GLN A 202 12.48 -3.24 -1.48
C GLN A 202 10.96 -3.03 -1.59
N HIS A 203 10.17 -3.67 -0.72
CA HIS A 203 8.72 -3.52 -0.67
C HIS A 203 8.31 -2.54 0.44
N MET A 204 8.87 -2.71 1.65
CA MET A 204 8.55 -1.85 2.80
C MET A 204 8.91 -0.38 2.56
N ASP A 205 10.00 -0.11 1.83
CA ASP A 205 10.43 1.24 1.43
C ASP A 205 9.47 1.91 0.43
N LYS A 206 8.50 1.16 -0.13
CA LYS A 206 7.41 1.70 -0.97
C LYS A 206 6.10 1.77 -0.20
N ILE A 207 5.74 0.69 0.49
CA ILE A 207 4.45 0.53 1.16
C ILE A 207 4.31 1.54 2.30
N VAL A 208 5.25 1.56 3.23
CA VAL A 208 5.14 2.39 4.45
C VAL A 208 5.12 3.88 4.10
N PRO A 209 6.03 4.44 3.28
CA PRO A 209 5.96 5.85 2.89
C PRO A 209 4.66 6.21 2.14
N SER A 210 4.10 5.31 1.34
CA SER A 210 2.83 5.52 0.64
C SER A 210 1.65 5.70 1.60
N LEU A 211 1.63 4.90 2.68
CA LEU A 211 0.61 5.00 3.72
C LEU A 211 0.79 6.28 4.56
N LEU A 212 2.02 6.60 4.95
CA LEU A 212 2.32 7.81 5.72
C LEU A 212 1.99 9.09 4.97
N PHE A 213 2.28 9.14 3.66
CA PHE A 213 1.91 10.28 2.81
C PHE A 213 0.39 10.57 2.84
N ASN A 214 -0.44 9.52 2.79
CA ASN A 214 -1.89 9.69 2.84
C ASN A 214 -2.41 10.02 4.25
N LEU A 215 -1.71 9.57 5.31
CA LEU A 215 -1.99 9.97 6.69
C LEU A 215 -1.69 11.46 6.92
N GLN A 216 -0.60 11.96 6.37
CA GLN A 216 -0.17 13.35 6.55
C GLN A 216 -1.16 14.35 5.94
N GLN A 217 -1.70 14.07 4.73
CA GLN A 217 -2.60 15.02 4.05
C GLN A 217 -3.88 15.32 4.82
N ALA A 218 -4.35 14.42 5.70
CA ALA A 218 -5.52 14.71 6.55
C ALA A 218 -5.25 15.84 7.55
N GLU A 219 -4.04 15.92 8.13
CA GLU A 219 -3.70 16.96 9.11
C GLU A 219 -3.58 18.36 8.48
N GLU A 220 -3.08 18.44 7.24
CA GLU A 220 -3.06 19.68 6.46
C GLU A 220 -4.48 20.18 6.13
N THR A 221 -5.43 19.25 6.02
CA THR A 221 -6.83 19.57 5.69
C THR A 221 -7.62 19.97 6.94
N GLU A 222 -7.40 19.32 8.09
CA GLU A 222 -8.05 19.64 9.37
C GLU A 222 -7.52 20.94 10.01
N SER A 223 -6.26 21.31 9.76
CA SER A 223 -5.67 22.58 10.23
C SER A 223 -6.17 23.81 9.45
N ARG A 224 -6.76 23.63 8.27
CA ARG A 224 -7.52 24.66 7.55
C ARG A 224 -8.97 24.60 8.01
N SER A 225 -9.40 25.61 8.76
CA SER A 225 -10.72 25.76 9.38
C SER A 225 -11.87 25.16 8.53
N PRO A 226 -12.67 24.22 9.07
CA PRO A 226 -13.82 23.71 8.33
C PRO A 226 -14.87 24.81 8.22
N SER A 227 -15.23 25.18 6.99
CA SER A 227 -16.38 26.05 6.75
C SER A 227 -17.67 25.29 7.15
N PRO A 228 -18.65 25.92 7.84
CA PRO A 228 -19.78 25.22 8.47
C PRO A 228 -20.77 24.51 7.52
N LEU A 229 -20.54 24.56 6.21
CA LEU A 229 -21.51 24.16 5.18
C LEU A 229 -21.29 22.75 4.61
N GLN A 230 -20.29 21.98 5.07
CA GLN A 230 -20.00 20.63 4.56
C GLN A 230 -20.44 19.48 5.48
N ALA A 231 -21.27 19.74 6.49
CA ALA A 231 -21.67 18.74 7.49
C ALA A 231 -22.78 17.76 7.02
N THR A 232 -23.00 17.57 5.71
CA THR A 232 -23.99 16.61 5.20
C THR A 232 -23.53 15.88 3.94
N GLU A 233 -22.41 15.17 4.00
CA GLU A 233 -22.20 14.01 3.13
C GLU A 233 -21.84 12.79 3.97
N LYS A 234 -22.67 11.75 3.83
CA LYS A 234 -22.52 10.40 4.41
C LYS A 234 -21.06 9.98 4.58
N GLU A 235 -20.76 9.34 5.72
CA GLU A 235 -19.58 8.51 6.04
C GLU A 235 -18.80 7.97 4.83
N LYS A 236 -18.07 8.83 4.11
CA LYS A 236 -17.12 8.41 3.09
C LYS A 236 -15.79 8.22 3.81
N GLU A 237 -15.32 6.98 3.84
CA GLU A 237 -13.96 6.64 4.28
C GLU A 237 -12.96 7.62 3.66
N SER A 238 -12.19 8.34 4.49
CA SER A 238 -11.13 9.22 4.01
C SER A 238 -9.89 8.39 3.62
N PRO A 239 -9.04 8.87 2.68
CA PRO A 239 -7.79 8.20 2.36
C PRO A 239 -6.91 7.95 3.60
N ALA A 240 -6.89 8.89 4.55
CA ALA A 240 -6.15 8.74 5.80
C ALA A 240 -6.71 7.62 6.68
N ALA A 241 -8.03 7.50 6.82
CA ALA A 241 -8.64 6.42 7.61
C ALA A 241 -8.31 5.04 7.02
N VAL A 242 -8.37 4.90 5.69
CA VAL A 242 -8.01 3.66 5.00
C VAL A 242 -6.51 3.37 5.13
N ALA A 243 -5.65 4.40 5.03
CA ALA A 243 -4.20 4.25 5.19
C ALA A 243 -3.83 3.84 6.62
N GLU A 244 -4.49 4.41 7.63
CA GLU A 244 -4.35 4.00 9.02
C GLU A 244 -4.73 2.53 9.18
N GLY A 245 -5.91 2.13 8.69
CA GLY A 245 -6.37 0.75 8.73
C GLY A 245 -5.38 -0.22 8.09
N CYS A 246 -4.84 0.14 6.92
CA CYS A 246 -3.83 -0.66 6.23
C CYS A 246 -2.51 -0.76 7.02
N LEU A 247 -2.05 0.34 7.63
CA LEU A 247 -0.82 0.35 8.43
C LEU A 247 -0.98 -0.51 9.70
N ARG A 248 -2.13 -0.39 10.38
CA ARG A 248 -2.46 -1.23 11.54
C ARG A 248 -2.49 -2.70 11.16
N GLU A 249 -3.13 -3.01 10.04
CA GLU A 249 -3.27 -4.36 9.52
C GLU A 249 -1.92 -5.00 9.14
N LEU A 250 -1.00 -4.22 8.56
CA LEU A 250 0.38 -4.63 8.29
C LEU A 250 1.10 -4.93 9.60
N LEU A 251 1.17 -3.95 10.50
CA LEU A 251 1.96 -4.05 11.74
C LEU A 251 1.45 -5.09 12.73
N GLY A 252 0.13 -5.35 12.76
CA GLY A 252 -0.47 -6.39 13.60
C GLY A 252 -0.01 -7.81 13.25
N ARG A 253 0.52 -8.00 12.05
CA ARG A 253 1.06 -9.28 11.59
C ARG A 253 2.59 -9.31 11.53
N ALA A 254 3.27 -8.25 11.94
CA ALA A 254 4.73 -8.21 11.94
C ALA A 254 5.31 -9.12 13.03
N ALA A 255 6.05 -10.16 12.62
CA ALA A 255 6.84 -11.00 13.52
C ALA A 255 8.16 -10.32 13.93
N TYR A 256 8.82 -10.85 14.96
CA TYR A 256 10.08 -10.34 15.55
C TYR A 256 11.10 -9.84 14.51
N GLY A 257 11.45 -10.66 13.50
CA GLY A 257 12.47 -10.32 12.49
C GLY A 257 12.06 -9.22 11.52
N ASN A 258 10.76 -8.94 11.41
CA ASN A 258 10.19 -8.05 10.40
C ASN A 258 9.91 -6.64 10.94
N ILE A 259 9.83 -6.47 12.27
CA ILE A 259 9.58 -5.17 12.91
C ILE A 259 10.59 -4.12 12.43
N LYS A 260 11.88 -4.46 12.40
CA LYS A 260 12.92 -3.53 11.94
C LYS A 260 12.66 -3.01 10.52
N ASN A 261 12.27 -3.90 9.60
CA ASN A 261 12.02 -3.53 8.21
C ASN A 261 10.71 -2.74 8.05
N ALA A 262 9.74 -2.92 8.94
CA ALA A 262 8.51 -2.12 8.97
C ALA A 262 8.72 -0.71 9.55
N ILE A 263 9.57 -0.59 10.58
CA ILE A 263 9.79 0.69 11.31
C ILE A 263 10.85 1.57 10.62
N LYS A 264 11.90 0.99 10.04
CA LYS A 264 12.96 1.78 9.39
C LYS A 264 12.42 2.76 8.32
N PRO A 265 11.50 2.39 7.42
CA PRO A 265 10.94 3.34 6.45
C PRO A 265 10.11 4.45 7.10
N VAL A 266 9.48 4.20 8.26
CA VAL A 266 8.78 5.24 9.03
C VAL A 266 9.77 6.31 9.49
N LEU A 267 10.87 5.89 10.11
CA LEU A 267 11.92 6.79 10.59
C LEU A 267 12.51 7.61 9.42
N MET A 268 12.85 6.94 8.32
CA MET A 268 13.36 7.59 7.12
C MET A 268 12.35 8.59 6.52
N HIS A 269 11.06 8.25 6.52
CA HIS A 269 10.02 9.17 6.05
C HIS A 269 9.94 10.43 6.91
N LEU A 270 10.00 10.28 8.24
CA LEU A 270 9.97 11.42 9.16
C LEU A 270 11.22 12.32 9.01
N ASP A 271 12.40 11.72 8.85
CA ASP A 271 13.64 12.45 8.61
C ASP A 271 13.58 13.24 7.29
N ASN A 272 13.23 12.57 6.19
CA ASN A 272 13.25 13.15 4.84
C ASN A 272 12.24 14.30 4.67
N HIS A 273 11.11 14.26 5.40
CA HIS A 273 10.07 15.28 5.32
C HIS A 273 10.12 16.27 6.50
N SER A 274 11.18 16.21 7.33
CA SER A 274 11.36 17.09 8.50
C SER A 274 10.19 17.05 9.50
N LEU A 275 9.56 15.87 9.66
CA LEU A 275 8.32 15.70 10.45
C LEU A 275 8.57 15.49 11.95
N TRP A 276 9.81 15.62 12.39
CA TRP A 276 10.14 15.72 13.83
C TRP A 276 9.82 17.12 14.39
N GLU A 277 9.62 18.12 13.52
CA GLU A 277 9.19 19.47 13.88
C GLU A 277 8.17 20.03 12.85
N PRO A 278 6.88 20.18 13.21
CA PRO A 278 6.25 19.84 14.49
C PRO A 278 6.06 18.33 14.68
N LYS A 279 6.32 17.85 15.90
CA LYS A 279 6.29 16.42 16.28
C LYS A 279 4.92 15.74 16.31
N LEU A 280 3.82 16.45 16.02
CA LEU A 280 2.46 15.94 16.17
C LEU A 280 2.21 14.70 15.31
N PHE A 281 2.59 14.79 14.03
CA PHE A 281 2.46 13.69 13.08
C PHE A 281 3.33 12.49 13.49
N ALA A 282 4.59 12.73 13.87
CA ALA A 282 5.50 11.68 14.35
C ALA A 282 4.93 10.93 15.57
N VAL A 283 4.38 11.66 16.56
CA VAL A 283 3.71 11.05 17.73
C VAL A 283 2.49 10.24 17.30
N ARG A 284 1.67 10.75 16.38
CA ARG A 284 0.51 10.02 15.86
C ARG A 284 0.92 8.72 15.15
N CYS A 285 1.93 8.77 14.27
CA CYS A 285 2.45 7.59 13.59
C CYS A 285 2.89 6.52 14.58
N PHE A 286 3.68 6.89 15.59
CA PHE A 286 4.15 5.94 16.58
C PHE A 286 3.06 5.46 17.53
N LYS A 287 2.03 6.26 17.82
CA LYS A 287 0.83 5.76 18.51
C LYS A 287 0.12 4.69 17.69
N ILE A 288 -0.12 4.92 16.40
CA ILE A 288 -0.70 3.91 15.49
C ILE A 288 0.16 2.64 15.52
N ILE A 289 1.47 2.78 15.40
CA ILE A 289 2.42 1.66 15.42
C ILE A 289 2.32 0.88 16.74
N MET A 290 2.48 1.55 17.87
CA MET A 290 2.52 0.92 19.20
C MET A 290 1.22 0.21 19.56
N TYR A 291 0.07 0.74 19.14
CA TYR A 291 -1.23 0.06 19.33
C TYR A 291 -1.48 -1.09 18.35
N SER A 292 -0.67 -1.22 17.30
CA SER A 292 -0.87 -2.24 16.27
C SER A 292 0.08 -3.41 16.40
N VAL A 293 1.35 -3.16 16.74
CA VAL A 293 2.32 -4.24 16.94
C VAL A 293 1.91 -5.13 18.12
N GLN A 294 2.22 -6.42 18.01
CA GLN A 294 1.98 -7.35 19.12
C GLN A 294 2.74 -6.90 20.37
N SER A 295 2.12 -7.01 21.55
CA SER A 295 2.69 -6.52 22.81
C SER A 295 4.09 -7.08 23.11
N GLN A 296 4.33 -8.35 22.76
CA GLN A 296 5.63 -9.02 22.87
C GLN A 296 6.73 -8.41 21.99
N HIS A 297 6.38 -7.68 20.94
CA HIS A 297 7.31 -7.04 19.99
C HIS A 297 7.41 -5.52 20.19
N SER A 298 6.62 -4.93 21.09
CA SER A 298 6.63 -3.48 21.38
C SER A 298 8.02 -2.94 21.73
N HIS A 299 8.83 -3.73 22.46
CA HIS A 299 10.19 -3.38 22.83
C HIS A 299 11.13 -3.14 21.64
N LEU A 300 10.89 -3.83 20.51
CA LEU A 300 11.70 -3.68 19.31
C LEU A 300 11.47 -2.33 18.65
N VAL A 301 10.23 -1.82 18.70
CA VAL A 301 9.90 -0.48 18.19
C VAL A 301 10.64 0.57 19.01
N ILE A 302 10.65 0.42 20.34
CA ILE A 302 11.40 1.28 21.25
C ILE A 302 12.90 1.22 20.93
N GLN A 303 13.45 0.02 20.73
CA GLN A 303 14.85 -0.15 20.36
C GLN A 303 15.19 0.56 19.04
N GLN A 304 14.29 0.54 18.04
CA GLN A 304 14.48 1.29 16.80
C GLN A 304 14.50 2.80 17.06
N LEU A 305 13.62 3.33 17.92
CA LEU A 305 13.62 4.76 18.30
C LEU A 305 14.88 5.17 19.05
N VAL A 306 15.34 4.34 19.99
CA VAL A 306 16.59 4.54 20.75
C VAL A 306 17.79 4.57 19.79
N GLY A 307 17.89 3.58 18.90
CA GLY A 307 18.93 3.56 17.87
C GLY A 307 18.85 4.74 16.91
N HIS A 308 17.64 5.23 16.61
CA HIS A 308 17.43 6.42 15.78
C HIS A 308 17.93 7.70 16.47
N LEU A 309 17.64 7.84 17.76
CA LEU A 309 18.13 8.96 18.58
C LEU A 309 19.66 8.97 18.62
N ASP A 310 20.29 7.81 18.76
CA ASP A 310 21.75 7.67 18.73
C ASP A 310 22.36 8.08 17.38
N ALA A 311 21.77 7.61 16.28
CA ALA A 311 22.17 8.00 14.92
C ALA A 311 22.02 9.51 14.70
N ASN A 312 21.04 10.13 15.37
CA ASN A 312 20.75 11.57 15.34
C ASN A 312 21.40 12.36 16.49
N SER A 313 22.37 11.80 17.21
CA SER A 313 23.04 12.48 18.34
C SER A 313 23.65 13.84 17.97
N LYS A 314 24.02 14.05 16.70
CA LYS A 314 24.58 15.29 16.17
C LYS A 314 23.56 16.18 15.43
N SER A 315 22.33 15.72 15.30
CA SER A 315 21.26 16.49 14.65
C SER A 315 20.86 17.69 15.51
N VAL A 316 20.19 18.66 14.90
CA VAL A 316 19.65 19.85 15.61
C VAL A 316 18.79 19.42 16.80
N ALA A 317 18.91 20.14 17.91
CA ALA A 317 18.27 19.80 19.18
C ALA A 317 16.75 19.61 19.04
N LYS A 318 16.08 20.40 18.19
CA LYS A 318 14.66 20.26 17.86
C LYS A 318 14.28 18.87 17.31
N VAL A 319 15.09 18.31 16.41
CA VAL A 319 14.88 16.95 15.88
C VAL A 319 15.06 15.92 17.00
N ARG A 320 16.12 16.04 17.80
CA ARG A 320 16.36 15.14 18.94
C ARG A 320 15.22 15.21 19.97
N THR A 321 14.69 16.40 20.24
CA THR A 321 13.52 16.62 21.11
C THR A 321 12.30 15.91 20.55
N GLY A 322 12.02 16.05 19.25
CA GLY A 322 10.93 15.32 18.59
C GLY A 322 11.05 13.81 18.75
N ILE A 323 12.26 13.25 18.58
CA ILE A 323 12.53 11.82 18.77
C ILE A 323 12.31 11.41 20.24
N VAL A 324 12.82 12.19 21.21
CA VAL A 324 12.64 11.91 22.65
C VAL A 324 11.18 11.94 23.06
N ASP A 325 10.39 12.88 22.55
CA ASP A 325 8.96 12.95 22.85
C ASP A 325 8.20 11.73 22.29
N VAL A 326 8.52 11.32 21.06
CA VAL A 326 7.95 10.12 20.45
C VAL A 326 8.35 8.86 21.24
N LEU A 327 9.61 8.78 21.67
CA LEU A 327 10.13 7.72 22.52
C LEU A 327 9.41 7.68 23.87
N SER A 328 9.15 8.85 24.48
CA SER A 328 8.41 8.98 25.73
C SER A 328 6.98 8.46 25.61
N GLU A 329 6.24 8.91 24.60
CA GLU A 329 4.85 8.48 24.39
C GLU A 329 4.78 6.98 24.06
N SER A 330 5.75 6.46 23.27
CA SER A 330 5.84 5.03 22.95
C SER A 330 6.19 4.19 24.17
N ALA A 331 7.11 4.64 25.02
CA ALA A 331 7.50 3.96 26.24
C ALA A 331 6.34 3.85 27.24
N VAL A 332 5.52 4.90 27.37
CA VAL A 332 4.31 4.88 28.20
C VAL A 332 3.32 3.80 27.71
N ILE A 333 3.13 3.67 26.40
CA ILE A 333 2.25 2.64 25.83
C ILE A 333 2.83 1.23 26.09
N ALA A 334 4.15 1.06 25.96
CA ALA A 334 4.80 -0.23 26.21
C ALA A 334 4.86 -0.63 27.70
N ALA A 335 4.94 0.34 28.62
CA ALA A 335 4.98 0.11 30.06
C ALA A 335 3.70 -0.54 30.61
N GLY A 336 2.58 -0.48 29.86
CA GLY A 336 1.39 -1.28 30.13
C GLY A 336 1.59 -2.80 29.94
N GLY A 337 2.70 -3.22 29.32
CA GLY A 337 3.12 -4.61 29.18
C GLY A 337 4.41 -4.90 29.96
N SER A 338 4.66 -6.17 30.29
CA SER A 338 5.83 -6.63 31.05
C SER A 338 7.15 -6.46 30.26
N VAL A 339 7.76 -5.26 30.31
CA VAL A 339 8.97 -4.93 29.52
C VAL A 339 10.07 -4.26 30.37
N GLY A 340 10.45 -4.88 31.49
CA GLY A 340 11.48 -4.35 32.40
C GLY A 340 12.85 -4.04 31.76
N PRO A 341 13.45 -4.91 30.91
CA PRO A 341 14.78 -4.66 30.34
C PRO A 341 14.86 -3.45 29.40
N THR A 342 13.80 -3.18 28.65
CA THR A 342 13.77 -2.10 27.65
C THR A 342 13.69 -0.72 28.31
N VAL A 343 13.00 -0.62 29.45
CA VAL A 343 12.92 0.65 30.21
C VAL A 343 14.31 1.07 30.70
N LEU A 344 15.13 0.12 31.16
CA LEU A 344 16.50 0.42 31.58
C LEU A 344 17.39 0.88 30.42
N GLU A 345 17.27 0.26 29.24
CA GLU A 345 18.00 0.66 28.04
C GLU A 345 17.62 2.08 27.59
N VAL A 346 16.32 2.38 27.58
CA VAL A 346 15.80 3.73 27.30
C VAL A 346 16.38 4.73 28.30
N PHE A 347 16.31 4.44 29.59
CA PHE A 347 16.82 5.31 30.65
C PHE A 347 18.32 5.59 30.49
N ASN A 348 19.14 4.55 30.28
CA ASN A 348 20.59 4.71 30.08
C ASN A 348 20.92 5.53 28.84
N THR A 349 20.18 5.32 27.75
CA THR A 349 20.38 6.09 26.52
C THR A 349 19.99 7.55 26.71
N LEU A 350 18.85 7.82 27.33
CA LEU A 350 18.40 9.17 27.66
C LEU A 350 19.41 9.91 28.56
N LEU A 351 19.95 9.26 29.61
CA LEU A 351 20.99 9.85 30.45
C LEU A 351 22.27 10.18 29.66
N ARG A 352 22.68 9.30 28.73
CA ARG A 352 23.83 9.57 27.87
C ARG A 352 23.57 10.79 26.98
N HIS A 353 22.40 10.90 26.37
CA HIS A 353 22.03 12.05 25.54
C HIS A 353 21.91 13.35 26.34
N LEU A 354 21.40 13.28 27.57
CA LEU A 354 21.37 14.41 28.50
C LEU A 354 22.80 14.90 28.78
N ARG A 355 23.71 13.98 29.11
CA ARG A 355 25.12 14.32 29.31
C ARG A 355 25.75 14.96 28.07
N LEU A 356 25.50 14.39 26.88
CA LEU A 356 26.01 14.95 25.62
C LEU A 356 25.50 16.37 25.34
N SER A 357 24.23 16.64 25.63
CA SER A 357 23.64 17.98 25.48
C SER A 357 24.23 18.98 26.47
N ILE A 358 24.42 18.59 27.73
CA ILE A 358 25.06 19.43 28.75
C ILE A 358 26.53 19.70 28.38
N ASP A 359 27.27 18.67 27.95
CA ASP A 359 28.65 18.82 27.49
C ASP A 359 28.73 19.78 26.29
N TYR A 360 27.74 19.77 25.39
CA TYR A 360 27.64 20.72 24.27
C TYR A 360 27.41 22.16 24.74
N GLU A 361 26.45 22.39 25.65
CA GLU A 361 26.19 23.72 26.21
C GLU A 361 27.43 24.29 26.93
N LEU A 362 28.18 23.44 27.64
CA LEU A 362 29.39 23.85 28.37
C LEU A 362 30.62 24.08 27.48
N THR A 363 30.76 23.34 26.37
CA THR A 363 31.98 23.34 25.56
C THR A 363 31.85 24.03 24.20
N GLY A 364 30.63 24.33 23.74
CA GLY A 364 30.33 25.15 22.57
C GLY A 364 30.74 24.56 21.21
N LYS A 365 31.07 23.27 21.10
CA LYS A 365 31.67 22.70 19.86
C LYS A 365 30.74 21.76 19.09
N TYR A 366 30.25 22.25 17.96
CA TYR A 366 30.10 21.47 16.72
C TYR A 366 30.81 22.12 15.52
N ASP A 367 30.99 23.44 15.50
CA ASP A 367 31.76 24.16 14.47
C ASP A 367 32.30 25.48 15.04
N SER A 368 33.52 25.85 14.66
CA SER A 368 34.27 27.00 15.19
C SER A 368 33.88 28.36 14.59
N THR A 369 32.72 28.48 13.94
CA THR A 369 32.30 29.70 13.22
C THR A 369 30.80 29.98 13.31
N THR A 370 30.30 30.38 14.49
CA THR A 370 28.89 30.83 14.63
C THR A 370 28.76 32.18 15.33
N ASN A 371 27.95 33.07 14.72
CA ASN A 371 27.53 34.36 15.29
C ASN A 371 26.80 34.19 16.64
N VAL A 372 27.00 35.14 17.56
CA VAL A 372 26.47 35.13 18.95
C VAL A 372 24.95 34.90 19.02
N SER A 373 24.17 35.46 18.10
CA SER A 373 22.72 35.26 18.04
C SER A 373 22.31 33.82 17.71
N ASN A 374 23.06 33.15 16.82
CA ASN A 374 22.83 31.73 16.50
C ASN A 374 23.28 30.82 17.64
N GLN A 375 24.21 31.26 18.48
CA GLN A 375 24.65 30.51 19.65
C GLN A 375 23.56 30.48 20.74
N ILE A 376 22.95 31.64 21.05
CA ILE A 376 21.87 31.73 22.06
C ILE A 376 20.65 30.88 21.68
N ILE A 377 20.27 30.86 20.39
CA ILE A 377 19.15 30.05 19.90
C ILE A 377 19.47 28.56 20.06
N LYS A 378 20.69 28.13 19.71
CA LYS A 378 21.12 26.74 19.89
C LYS A 378 21.16 26.34 21.36
N GLU A 379 21.68 27.18 22.25
CA GLU A 379 21.67 26.93 23.71
C GLU A 379 20.24 26.80 24.26
N HIS A 380 19.31 27.65 23.82
CA HIS A 380 17.92 27.55 24.23
C HIS A 380 17.25 26.26 23.74
N GLU A 381 17.46 25.87 22.48
CA GLU A 381 16.93 24.62 21.94
C GLU A 381 17.51 23.38 22.66
N GLU A 382 18.77 23.44 23.06
CA GLU A 382 19.41 22.40 23.87
C GLU A 382 18.79 22.29 25.26
N ARG A 383 18.45 23.42 25.93
CA ARG A 383 17.71 23.36 27.20
C ARG A 383 16.34 22.74 27.05
N ILE A 384 15.61 23.05 25.98
CA ILE A 384 14.31 22.41 25.68
C ILE A 384 14.50 20.89 25.52
N PHE A 385 15.57 20.46 24.85
CA PHE A 385 15.91 19.06 24.72
C PHE A 385 16.21 18.41 26.08
N GLN A 386 17.03 19.05 26.92
CA GLN A 386 17.35 18.56 28.26
C GLN A 386 16.08 18.42 29.13
N GLU A 387 15.19 19.42 29.11
CA GLU A 387 13.91 19.37 29.82
C GLU A 387 13.02 18.23 29.32
N ALA A 388 12.95 18.01 28.01
CA ALA A 388 12.20 16.90 27.43
C ALA A 388 12.75 15.55 27.93
N VAL A 389 14.07 15.36 27.92
CA VAL A 389 14.72 14.15 28.43
C VAL A 389 14.43 13.94 29.92
N ILE A 390 14.59 14.97 30.75
CA ILE A 390 14.32 14.91 32.20
C ILE A 390 12.86 14.54 32.46
N LYS A 391 11.92 15.17 31.73
CA LYS A 391 10.50 14.86 31.83
C LYS A 391 10.18 13.43 31.41
N THR A 392 10.82 12.91 30.37
CA THR A 392 10.67 11.53 29.93
C THR A 392 11.18 10.54 30.97
N ILE A 393 12.31 10.83 31.61
CA ILE A 393 12.88 10.00 32.67
C ILE A 393 11.99 9.97 33.92
N GLY A 394 11.32 11.08 34.24
CA GLY A 394 10.44 11.19 35.41
C GLY A 394 9.03 10.61 35.25
N LYS A 395 8.62 10.25 34.04
CA LYS A 395 7.35 9.54 33.75
C LYS A 395 7.54 8.04 33.93
#